data_AF-R6XGQ1-F1
#
_entry.id   AF-R6XGQ1-F1
#
_cell.length_a   1.000
_cell.length_b   1.000
_cell.length_c   1.000
_cell.angle_alpha   90.00
_cell.angle_beta   90.00
_cell.angle_gamma   90.00
#
_symmetry.space_group_name_H-M   'P 1'
#
loop_
_entity.id
_entity.type
_entity.pdbx_description
1 polymer ?
#
loop_
_entity_poly.entity_id
_entity_poly.type
_entity_poly.pdbx_seq_one_letter_code
_entity_poly.pdbx_strand_id
1 'polypeptide(L)'
;MRFSSNESLKDLTFKFKKDLDKKLKNVDNNIAEEYVNWLFRKTALFEESYKKSGYSTQPDDLTRGDIIFAEFGINIGAELSDYKTHGHYCVCWAIDLGNVIVIPLSSSDTKGSFLTFDLGEIKGLGYDGVHSYLKLDAIRSISKRRISRLPNKEKGKIHLDDTTIEKIRLAIKVSFLE
;
A
#
# COMPACT_ATOMS: atom_id res chain seq x y z
N MET A 1 -30.79 -10.61 -6.59
CA MET A 1 -31.09 -9.43 -7.44
C MET A 1 -29.79 -8.90 -8.00
N ARG A 2 -29.70 -8.54 -9.29
CA ARG A 2 -28.46 -7.99 -9.89
C ARG A 2 -28.54 -6.47 -9.90
N PHE A 3 -27.40 -5.78 -9.89
CA PHE A 3 -27.35 -4.30 -9.95
C PHE A 3 -28.17 -3.75 -11.13
N SER A 4 -28.08 -4.40 -12.30
CA SER A 4 -28.77 -3.98 -13.52
C SER A 4 -30.30 -3.91 -13.41
N SER A 5 -30.90 -4.63 -12.45
CA SER A 5 -32.35 -4.71 -12.25
C SER A 5 -32.85 -3.92 -11.04
N ASN A 6 -32.04 -3.05 -10.44
CA ASN A 6 -32.40 -2.27 -9.24
C ASN A 6 -32.31 -0.76 -9.50
N GLU A 7 -33.46 -0.14 -9.77
CA GLU A 7 -33.55 1.31 -10.07
C GLU A 7 -33.08 2.20 -8.91
N SER A 8 -33.39 1.83 -7.66
CA SER A 8 -32.94 2.60 -6.49
C SER A 8 -31.41 2.67 -6.39
N LEU A 9 -30.71 1.58 -6.72
CA LEU A 9 -29.24 1.57 -6.76
C LEU A 9 -28.69 2.40 -7.92
N LYS A 10 -29.35 2.40 -9.08
CA LYS A 10 -28.96 3.27 -10.21
C LYS A 10 -29.06 4.75 -9.82
N ASP A 11 -30.17 5.15 -9.19
CA ASP A 11 -30.36 6.52 -8.70
C ASP A 11 -29.27 6.94 -7.70
N LEU A 12 -28.88 6.04 -6.79
CA LEU A 12 -27.81 6.29 -5.83
C LEU A 12 -26.47 6.51 -6.54
N THR A 13 -26.11 5.67 -7.52
CA THR A 13 -24.86 5.83 -8.27
C THR A 13 -24.84 7.11 -9.12
N PHE A 14 -25.99 7.52 -9.66
CA PHE A 14 -26.11 8.78 -10.38
C PHE A 14 -25.89 9.99 -9.46
N LYS A 15 -26.48 9.98 -8.27
CA LYS A 15 -26.26 11.03 -7.25
C LYS A 15 -24.79 11.09 -6.83
N PHE A 16 -24.15 9.94 -6.60
CA PHE A 16 -22.73 9.86 -6.29
C PHE A 16 -21.87 10.52 -7.38
N LYS A 17 -22.12 10.22 -8.66
CA LYS A 17 -21.39 10.84 -9.77
C LYS A 17 -21.53 12.36 -9.76
N LYS A 18 -22.74 12.87 -9.58
CA LYS A 18 -22.99 14.33 -9.53
C LYS A 18 -22.24 15.00 -8.37
N ASP A 19 -22.22 14.37 -7.19
CA ASP A 19 -21.51 14.90 -6.02
C ASP A 19 -19.99 14.82 -6.18
N LEU A 20 -19.48 13.75 -6.82
CA LEU A 20 -18.09 13.60 -7.19
C LEU A 20 -17.64 14.73 -8.12
N ASP A 21 -18.36 14.95 -9.22
CA ASP A 21 -18.07 16.02 -10.19
C ASP A 21 -18.08 17.40 -9.50
N LYS A 22 -19.06 17.64 -8.63
CA LYS A 22 -19.16 18.89 -7.85
C LYS A 22 -17.96 19.10 -6.92
N LYS A 23 -17.44 18.05 -6.28
CA LYS A 23 -16.31 18.13 -5.35
C LYS A 23 -14.98 18.30 -6.09
N LEU A 24 -14.83 17.66 -7.26
CA LEU A 24 -13.61 17.73 -8.05
C LEU A 24 -13.52 18.96 -8.96
N LYS A 25 -14.61 19.72 -9.15
CA LYS A 25 -14.68 20.86 -10.09
C LYS A 25 -13.55 21.91 -9.98
N ASN A 26 -12.96 22.07 -8.79
CA ASN A 26 -11.91 23.06 -8.50
C ASN A 26 -10.61 22.39 -8.04
N VAL A 27 -10.49 21.07 -8.19
CA VAL A 27 -9.27 20.32 -7.88
C VAL A 27 -8.40 20.30 -9.13
N ASP A 28 -7.08 20.36 -8.97
CA ASP A 28 -6.14 20.23 -10.09
C ASP A 28 -6.39 18.94 -10.89
N ASN A 29 -6.30 19.03 -12.22
CA ASN A 29 -6.69 17.95 -13.12
C ASN A 29 -5.90 16.66 -12.87
N ASN A 30 -4.60 16.74 -12.59
CA ASN A 30 -3.78 15.55 -12.35
C ASN A 30 -4.19 14.88 -11.04
N ILE A 31 -4.52 15.69 -10.02
CA ILE A 31 -5.00 15.19 -8.73
C ILE A 31 -6.37 14.53 -8.88
N ALA A 32 -7.27 15.17 -9.63
CA ALA A 32 -8.59 14.64 -9.90
C ALA A 32 -8.50 13.31 -10.70
N GLU A 33 -7.64 13.25 -11.69
CA GLU A 33 -7.39 12.05 -12.50
C GLU A 33 -6.87 10.89 -11.63
N GLU A 34 -5.83 11.11 -10.81
CA GLU A 34 -5.33 10.09 -9.90
C GLU A 34 -6.43 9.56 -8.96
N TYR A 35 -7.27 10.46 -8.43
CA TYR A 35 -8.38 10.09 -7.56
C TYR A 35 -9.44 9.25 -8.27
N VAL A 36 -9.83 9.64 -9.48
CA VAL A 36 -10.81 8.90 -10.29
C VAL A 36 -10.25 7.53 -10.70
N ASN A 37 -8.98 7.46 -11.12
CA ASN A 37 -8.32 6.20 -11.43
C ASN A 37 -8.25 5.25 -10.23
N TRP A 38 -8.01 5.80 -9.03
CA TRP A 38 -8.07 5.03 -7.79
C TRP A 38 -9.47 4.46 -7.51
N LEU A 39 -10.55 5.22 -7.75
CA LEU A 39 -11.92 4.74 -7.60
C LEU A 39 -12.20 3.56 -8.56
N PHE A 40 -11.74 3.65 -9.81
CA PHE A 40 -11.84 2.54 -10.77
C PHE A 40 -11.08 1.31 -10.27
N ARG A 41 -9.83 1.50 -9.81
CA ARG A 41 -9.01 0.41 -9.27
C ARG A 41 -9.67 -0.27 -8.07
N LYS A 42 -10.21 0.50 -7.11
CA LYS A 42 -10.95 -0.03 -5.95
C LYS A 42 -12.19 -0.80 -6.37
N THR A 43 -12.92 -0.30 -7.37
CA THR A 43 -14.13 -0.96 -7.90
C THR A 43 -13.79 -2.30 -8.55
N ALA A 44 -12.71 -2.35 -9.33
CA ALA A 44 -12.21 -3.59 -9.94
C ALA A 44 -11.80 -4.62 -8.87
N LEU A 45 -11.03 -4.19 -7.85
CA LEU A 45 -10.63 -5.07 -6.74
C LEU A 45 -11.84 -5.62 -5.95
N PHE A 46 -12.87 -4.79 -5.75
CA PHE A 46 -14.12 -5.23 -5.13
C PHE A 46 -14.81 -6.30 -5.99
N GLU A 47 -14.92 -6.07 -7.31
CA GLU A 47 -15.55 -7.02 -8.22
C GLU A 47 -14.79 -8.36 -8.28
N GLU A 48 -13.46 -8.33 -8.39
CA GLU A 48 -12.61 -9.52 -8.34
C GLU A 48 -12.80 -10.31 -7.04
N SER A 49 -12.90 -9.59 -5.91
CA SER A 49 -13.13 -10.19 -4.60
C SER A 49 -14.52 -10.83 -4.52
N TYR A 50 -15.55 -10.15 -5.03
CA TYR A 50 -16.92 -10.67 -5.10
C TYR A 50 -17.00 -11.92 -5.99
N LYS A 51 -16.30 -11.92 -7.14
CA LYS A 51 -16.20 -13.06 -8.05
C LYS A 51 -15.31 -14.19 -7.53
N LYS A 52 -14.63 -14.00 -6.39
CA LYS A 52 -13.61 -14.91 -5.85
C LYS A 52 -12.53 -15.25 -6.89
N SER A 53 -12.16 -14.28 -7.72
CA SER A 53 -11.08 -14.42 -8.69
C SER A 53 -9.78 -14.81 -7.97
N GLY A 54 -8.85 -15.48 -8.66
CA GLY A 54 -7.51 -15.70 -8.11
C GLY A 54 -6.81 -14.39 -7.75
N TYR A 55 -5.69 -14.49 -7.03
CA TYR A 55 -4.78 -13.35 -6.89
C TYR A 55 -4.05 -13.12 -8.20
N SER A 56 -3.62 -11.88 -8.45
CA SER A 56 -2.56 -11.60 -9.44
C SER A 56 -1.27 -12.33 -9.05
N THR A 57 -0.33 -12.47 -9.98
CA THR A 57 0.97 -13.09 -9.71
C THR A 57 1.63 -12.47 -8.47
N GLN A 58 1.77 -13.27 -7.42
CA GLN A 58 2.33 -12.83 -6.14
C GLN A 58 3.84 -13.06 -6.10
N PRO A 59 4.58 -12.39 -5.19
CA PRO A 59 5.93 -12.82 -4.83
C PRO A 59 5.94 -14.25 -4.28
N ASP A 60 7.00 -14.99 -4.59
CA ASP A 60 7.11 -16.41 -4.23
C ASP A 60 7.51 -16.55 -2.75
N ASP A 61 6.99 -17.55 -2.03
CA ASP A 61 7.36 -17.89 -0.63
C ASP A 61 7.36 -16.70 0.36
N LEU A 62 6.37 -15.80 0.28
CA LEU A 62 6.34 -14.58 1.11
C LEU A 62 6.46 -14.87 2.62
N THR A 63 7.46 -14.26 3.27
CA THR A 63 7.81 -14.41 4.68
C THR A 63 8.12 -13.06 5.34
N ARG A 64 8.29 -13.07 6.66
CA ARG A 64 8.73 -11.90 7.43
C ARG A 64 10.09 -11.42 6.94
N GLY A 65 10.25 -10.11 6.81
CA GLY A 65 11.49 -9.48 6.34
C GLY A 65 11.56 -9.33 4.81
N ASP A 66 10.59 -9.88 4.06
CA ASP A 66 10.52 -9.64 2.62
C ASP A 66 10.05 -8.21 2.33
N ILE A 67 10.71 -7.56 1.37
CA ILE A 67 10.28 -6.29 0.80
C ILE A 67 9.47 -6.56 -0.46
N ILE A 68 8.30 -5.93 -0.51
CA ILE A 68 7.30 -6.02 -1.57
C ILE A 68 6.85 -4.63 -1.99
N PHE A 69 6.16 -4.52 -3.12
CA PHE A 69 5.46 -3.31 -3.52
C PHE A 69 3.96 -3.47 -3.25
N ALA A 70 3.35 -2.51 -2.57
CA ALA A 70 1.95 -2.60 -2.16
C ALA A 70 1.16 -1.30 -2.35
N GLU A 71 -0.12 -1.43 -2.75
CA GLU A 71 -1.08 -0.34 -2.92
C GLU A 71 -1.90 -0.09 -1.63
N PHE A 72 -1.84 1.11 -1.06
CA PHE A 72 -2.61 1.54 0.12
C PHE A 72 -3.88 2.31 -0.25
N GLY A 73 -3.98 2.77 -1.50
CA GLY A 73 -5.00 3.67 -1.99
C GLY A 73 -4.83 5.12 -1.58
N ILE A 74 -5.82 5.95 -1.92
CA ILE A 74 -5.87 7.35 -1.48
C ILE A 74 -6.53 7.42 -0.11
N ASN A 75 -5.74 7.82 0.89
CA ASN A 75 -6.14 7.87 2.31
C ASN A 75 -6.37 9.32 2.78
N ILE A 76 -6.79 9.48 4.04
CA ILE A 76 -7.25 10.75 4.60
C ILE A 76 -6.14 11.40 5.45
N GLY A 77 -5.95 12.71 5.30
CA GLY A 77 -5.04 13.48 6.15
C GLY A 77 -3.58 13.05 5.95
N ALA A 78 -2.89 12.77 7.06
CA ALA A 78 -1.48 12.39 7.06
C ALA A 78 -1.24 10.88 6.88
N GLU A 79 -2.30 10.08 6.69
CA GLU A 79 -2.14 8.66 6.39
C GLU A 79 -1.35 8.45 5.09
N LEU A 80 -0.49 7.44 5.08
CA LEU A 80 0.24 7.07 3.87
C LEU A 80 -0.72 6.80 2.72
N SER A 81 -0.53 7.50 1.60
CA SER A 81 -1.42 7.50 0.45
C SER A 81 -0.61 7.19 -0.81
N ASP A 82 -1.20 6.47 -1.77
CA ASP A 82 -0.55 6.15 -3.06
C ASP A 82 -0.47 7.36 -4.01
N TYR A 83 -0.91 8.53 -3.57
CA TYR A 83 -0.89 9.77 -4.34
C TYR A 83 0.53 10.07 -4.86
N LYS A 84 0.66 10.21 -6.18
CA LYS A 84 1.91 10.35 -6.95
C LYS A 84 2.90 9.17 -6.91
N THR A 85 2.68 8.14 -6.11
CA THR A 85 3.61 7.01 -5.97
C THR A 85 3.06 5.71 -6.54
N HIS A 86 1.74 5.60 -6.70
CA HIS A 86 1.02 4.41 -7.19
C HIS A 86 1.29 3.14 -6.36
N GLY A 87 1.73 3.31 -5.11
CA GLY A 87 2.08 2.25 -4.17
C GLY A 87 3.38 2.57 -3.45
N HIS A 88 3.79 1.66 -2.57
CA HIS A 88 4.93 1.86 -1.67
C HIS A 88 5.72 0.57 -1.51
N TYR A 89 7.03 0.69 -1.38
CA TYR A 89 7.86 -0.41 -0.88
C TYR A 89 7.53 -0.65 0.58
N CYS A 90 7.35 -1.91 0.96
CA CYS A 90 6.99 -2.26 2.32
C CYS A 90 7.71 -3.51 2.78
N VAL A 91 8.10 -3.54 4.06
CA VAL A 91 8.54 -4.75 4.74
C VAL A 91 7.31 -5.57 5.14
N CYS A 92 7.25 -6.80 4.68
CA CYS A 92 6.32 -7.82 5.14
C CYS A 92 6.71 -8.23 6.56
N TRP A 93 5.80 -8.03 7.52
CA TRP A 93 6.08 -8.31 8.93
C TRP A 93 5.40 -9.57 9.44
N ALA A 94 4.15 -9.78 9.06
CA ALA A 94 3.40 -10.98 9.40
C ALA A 94 2.47 -11.36 8.26
N ILE A 95 2.29 -12.66 8.05
CA ILE A 95 1.41 -13.20 7.03
C ILE A 95 0.37 -14.06 7.75
N ASP A 96 -0.90 -13.80 7.45
CA ASP A 96 -1.99 -14.64 7.92
C ASP A 96 -3.03 -14.82 6.81
N LEU A 97 -3.17 -16.06 6.32
CA LEU A 97 -4.07 -16.43 5.24
C LEU A 97 -3.95 -15.49 4.02
N GLY A 98 -4.99 -14.73 3.73
CA GLY A 98 -5.10 -13.79 2.62
C GLY A 98 -4.59 -12.37 2.94
N ASN A 99 -4.13 -12.12 4.16
CA ASN A 99 -3.69 -10.82 4.64
C ASN A 99 -2.20 -10.81 4.99
N VAL A 100 -1.61 -9.63 4.93
CA VAL A 100 -0.21 -9.36 5.27
C VAL A 100 -0.16 -8.07 6.08
N ILE A 101 0.50 -8.11 7.22
CA ILE A 101 0.87 -6.91 7.98
C ILE A 101 2.16 -6.39 7.36
N VAL A 102 2.12 -5.15 6.89
CA VAL A 102 3.23 -4.48 6.21
C VAL A 102 3.62 -3.21 6.93
N ILE A 103 4.90 -2.87 6.84
CA ILE A 103 5.47 -1.61 7.33
C ILE A 103 6.06 -0.87 6.13
N PRO A 104 5.52 0.30 5.75
CA PRO A 104 6.01 1.04 4.60
C PRO A 104 7.43 1.57 4.78
N LEU A 105 8.12 1.72 3.65
CA LEU A 105 9.44 2.33 3.54
C LEU A 105 9.32 3.68 2.80
N SER A 106 10.16 4.63 3.21
CA SER A 106 10.34 5.93 2.57
C SER A 106 11.81 6.09 2.19
N SER A 107 12.09 6.82 1.10
CA SER A 107 13.44 7.27 0.75
C SER A 107 13.86 8.55 1.48
N SER A 108 12.99 9.09 2.32
CA SER A 108 13.19 10.34 3.05
C SER A 108 12.83 10.21 4.52
N ASP A 109 13.66 10.83 5.36
CA ASP A 109 13.41 10.97 6.78
C ASP A 109 12.21 11.91 7.04
N THR A 110 11.48 11.65 8.12
CA THR A 110 10.44 12.54 8.63
C THR A 110 10.95 13.23 9.90
N LYS A 111 11.57 14.41 9.74
CA LYS A 111 12.15 15.16 10.86
C LYS A 111 11.14 15.33 12.01
N GLY A 112 11.54 14.92 13.21
CA GLY A 112 10.72 15.02 14.43
C GLY A 112 9.75 13.86 14.66
N SER A 113 9.68 12.89 13.74
CA SER A 113 8.90 11.66 13.96
C SER A 113 9.71 10.64 14.76
N PHE A 114 9.22 10.27 15.94
CA PHE A 114 9.78 9.15 16.71
C PHE A 114 9.37 7.77 16.17
N LEU A 115 8.50 7.73 15.15
CA LEU A 115 8.02 6.51 14.48
C LEU A 115 8.69 6.27 13.12
N THR A 116 9.65 7.13 12.75
CA THR A 116 10.45 6.96 11.54
C THR A 116 11.85 6.50 11.92
N PHE A 117 12.30 5.36 11.38
CA PHE A 117 13.59 4.77 11.72
C PHE A 117 14.44 4.56 10.48
N ASP A 118 15.69 5.03 10.51
CA ASP A 118 16.66 4.79 9.44
C ASP A 118 17.16 3.34 9.48
N LEU A 119 16.94 2.59 8.41
CA LEU A 119 17.47 1.23 8.24
C LEU A 119 18.82 1.22 7.52
N GLY A 120 19.25 2.36 6.97
CA GLY A 120 20.37 2.49 6.06
C GLY A 120 20.00 2.11 4.63
N GLU A 121 21.02 1.85 3.81
CA GLU A 121 20.85 1.38 2.44
C GLU A 121 20.43 -0.10 2.41
N ILE A 122 19.40 -0.42 1.64
CA ILE A 122 18.94 -1.79 1.42
C ILE A 122 19.38 -2.24 0.03
N LYS A 123 20.27 -3.23 -0.02
CA LYS A 123 20.85 -3.70 -1.28
C LYS A 123 19.77 -4.12 -2.29
N GLY A 124 19.82 -3.51 -3.46
CA GLY A 124 18.91 -3.82 -4.57
C GLY A 124 17.52 -3.18 -4.45
N LEU A 125 17.30 -2.28 -3.49
CA LEU A 125 16.13 -1.43 -3.36
C LEU A 125 16.52 0.03 -3.69
N GLY A 126 15.76 0.69 -4.56
CA GLY A 126 16.01 2.09 -4.91
C GLY A 126 17.32 2.31 -5.69
N TYR A 127 17.90 3.50 -5.53
CA TYR A 127 19.19 3.87 -6.12
C TYR A 127 20.31 3.74 -5.07
N ASP A 128 21.54 3.46 -5.53
CA ASP A 128 22.71 3.41 -4.66
C ASP A 128 22.89 4.73 -3.89
N GLY A 129 23.25 4.66 -2.60
CA GLY A 129 23.39 5.85 -1.76
C GLY A 129 22.08 6.35 -1.11
N VAL A 130 20.93 5.73 -1.40
CA VAL A 130 19.64 6.14 -0.85
C VAL A 130 19.27 5.28 0.37
N HIS A 131 19.17 5.93 1.52
CA HIS A 131 18.69 5.31 2.75
C HIS A 131 17.20 4.95 2.66
N SER A 132 16.84 3.87 3.35
CA SER A 132 15.46 3.42 3.50
C SER A 132 14.99 3.65 4.94
N TYR A 133 13.92 4.41 5.09
CA TYR A 133 13.33 4.77 6.37
C TYR A 133 12.06 3.96 6.60
N LEU A 134 12.02 3.23 7.71
CA LEU A 134 10.86 2.49 8.19
C LEU A 134 9.81 3.44 8.78
N LYS A 135 8.56 3.35 8.32
CA LYS A 135 7.43 4.19 8.74
C LYS A 135 6.48 3.42 9.65
N LEU A 136 6.76 3.36 10.95
CA LEU A 136 5.92 2.63 11.92
C LEU A 136 4.56 3.29 12.15
N ASP A 137 4.45 4.60 11.94
CA ASP A 137 3.19 5.35 11.92
C ASP A 137 2.21 4.87 10.84
N ALA A 138 2.70 4.19 9.80
CA ALA A 138 1.92 3.71 8.68
C ALA A 138 1.80 2.17 8.62
N ILE A 139 2.11 1.45 9.71
CA ILE A 139 1.91 0.00 9.77
C ILE A 139 0.45 -0.37 9.50
N ARG A 140 0.22 -1.35 8.63
CA ARG A 140 -1.15 -1.70 8.21
C ARG A 140 -1.29 -3.16 7.81
N SER A 141 -2.48 -3.72 8.07
CA SER A 141 -2.90 -4.99 7.47
C SER A 141 -3.50 -4.74 6.08
N ILE A 142 -2.99 -5.45 5.08
CA ILE A 142 -3.45 -5.37 3.69
C ILE A 142 -3.79 -6.75 3.14
N SER A 143 -4.69 -6.80 2.17
CA SER A 143 -4.95 -8.03 1.40
C SER A 143 -3.78 -8.32 0.45
N LYS A 144 -3.47 -9.61 0.25
CA LYS A 144 -2.52 -10.07 -0.78
C LYS A 144 -2.86 -9.56 -2.20
N ARG A 145 -4.13 -9.22 -2.49
CA ARG A 145 -4.53 -8.59 -3.77
C ARG A 145 -3.86 -7.24 -4.03
N ARG A 146 -3.35 -6.57 -2.99
CA ARG A 146 -2.70 -5.26 -3.07
C ARG A 146 -1.21 -5.36 -3.31
N ILE A 147 -0.66 -6.58 -3.33
CA ILE A 147 0.77 -6.84 -3.43
C ILE A 147 1.13 -7.14 -4.88
N SER A 148 2.20 -6.51 -5.34
CA SER A 148 2.81 -6.69 -6.65
C SER A 148 4.22 -7.23 -6.50
N ARG A 149 4.67 -8.01 -7.49
CA ARG A 149 6.07 -8.43 -7.61
C ARG A 149 6.95 -7.21 -7.87
N LEU A 150 8.10 -7.16 -7.22
CA LEU A 150 9.16 -6.22 -7.57
C LEU A 150 9.70 -6.53 -8.97
N PRO A 151 9.81 -5.54 -9.86
CA PRO A 151 10.34 -5.76 -11.20
C PRO A 151 11.81 -6.18 -11.12
N ASN A 152 12.24 -7.04 -12.04
CA ASN A 152 13.63 -7.49 -12.18
C ASN A 152 14.21 -8.21 -10.93
N LYS A 153 13.35 -8.80 -10.09
CA LYS A 153 13.76 -9.67 -8.97
C LYS A 153 13.24 -11.08 -9.22
N GLU A 154 14.11 -12.08 -9.08
CA GLU A 154 13.83 -13.50 -9.38
C GLU A 154 12.53 -13.99 -8.71
N LYS A 155 12.39 -13.77 -7.40
CA LYS A 155 11.18 -14.10 -6.62
C LYS A 155 10.15 -12.97 -6.51
N GLY A 156 10.35 -11.87 -7.25
CA GLY A 156 9.50 -10.68 -7.16
C GLY A 156 9.55 -9.96 -5.81
N LYS A 157 10.64 -10.11 -5.05
CA LYS A 157 10.85 -9.54 -3.71
C LYS A 157 12.33 -9.41 -3.38
N ILE A 158 12.65 -8.71 -2.30
CA ILE A 158 13.99 -8.66 -1.68
C ILE A 158 13.85 -9.19 -0.26
N HIS A 159 14.69 -10.14 0.17
CA HIS A 159 14.70 -10.57 1.57
C HIS A 159 15.74 -9.75 2.34
N LEU A 160 15.33 -9.16 3.47
CA LEU A 160 16.24 -8.46 4.37
C LEU A 160 17.18 -9.44 5.08
N ASP A 161 18.38 -8.96 5.43
CA ASP A 161 19.27 -9.71 6.31
C ASP A 161 18.77 -9.68 7.76
N ASP A 162 19.22 -10.65 8.56
CA ASP A 162 18.81 -10.81 9.96
C ASP A 162 19.13 -9.58 10.82
N THR A 163 20.22 -8.87 10.52
CA THR A 163 20.60 -7.67 11.29
C THR A 163 19.57 -6.56 11.08
N THR A 164 19.13 -6.37 9.83
CA THR A 164 18.08 -5.40 9.50
C THR A 164 16.73 -5.81 10.08
N ILE A 165 16.39 -7.11 10.07
CA ILE A 165 15.16 -7.62 10.70
C ILE A 165 15.16 -7.38 12.21
N GLU A 166 16.28 -7.59 12.90
CA GLU A 166 16.39 -7.33 14.34
C GLU A 166 16.34 -5.82 14.66
N LYS A 167 16.91 -4.95 13.82
CA LYS A 167 16.70 -3.49 13.95
C LYS A 167 15.21 -3.12 13.90
N ILE A 168 14.46 -3.71 12.96
CA ILE A 168 13.01 -3.47 12.84
C ILE A 168 12.27 -4.01 14.07
N ARG A 169 12.63 -5.20 14.60
CA ARG A 169 12.05 -5.73 15.85
C ARG A 169 12.23 -4.77 17.01
N LEU A 170 13.44 -4.25 17.19
CA LEU A 170 13.75 -3.31 18.26
C LEU A 170 12.96 -2.00 18.10
N ALA A 171 12.89 -1.46 16.89
CA ALA A 171 12.09 -0.26 16.60
C ALA A 171 10.62 -0.44 17.01
N ILE A 172 10.00 -1.56 16.61
CA ILE A 172 8.60 -1.87 16.98
C ILE A 172 8.44 -1.99 18.50
N LYS A 173 9.39 -2.64 19.17
CA LYS A 173 9.34 -2.82 20.63
C LYS A 173 9.37 -1.47 21.34
N VAL A 174 10.35 -0.62 21.00
CA VAL A 174 10.51 0.71 21.60
C VAL A 174 9.31 1.62 21.30
N SER A 175 8.72 1.52 20.10
CA SER A 175 7.61 2.40 19.72
C SER A 175 6.24 2.02 20.29
N PHE A 176 5.99 0.75 20.59
CA PHE A 176 4.64 0.27 20.93
C PHE A 176 4.53 -0.49 22.25
N LEU A 177 5.64 -0.94 22.82
CA LEU A 177 5.65 -1.84 23.99
C LEU A 177 6.43 -1.29 25.19
N GLU A 178 7.16 -0.19 25.00
CA GLU A 178 7.90 0.55 26.04
C GLU A 178 7.26 1.93 26.25
#